data_AF-A0A4R7UCC7-F1
#
_entry.id   AF-A0A4R7UCC7-F1
#
_cell.length_a   1.000
_cell.length_b   1.000
_cell.length_c   1.000
_cell.angle_alpha   90.00
_cell.angle_beta   90.00
_cell.angle_gamma   90.00
#
_symmetry.space_group_name_H-M   'P 1'
#
loop_
_entity.id
_entity.type
_entity.pdbx_description
1 polymer ?
#
loop_
_entity_poly.entity_id
_entity_poly.type
_entity_poly.pdbx_seq_one_letter_code
_entity_poly.pdbx_strand_id
1 'polypeptide(L)'
;MAFLFWMLNFLKAFVGTPALLVGIFTMIGALVQRKKASQVVISTFKVIVGFIILGGGAGVLVGSLNQFQPVFQSVYSLNGIIPNNDAFAGALATALPSIATLGSIIMIVAMLLNLTLALTSRFKYVYLSGHVLYYSSLMLAAIMYVIGFDFANKPGDFVLALFTSSALLAIYMVISPHTQQRYMRLIIGSDEIALGHTGGFGYALSGLIGEGINKLKKGKVLSTEQIKFPQSLFFFRNTLVSISITVFVFYLAAFLPGGILYEIGKITKDNSPAAYAVLSKGNWVITMFVQAFTFTAGVEIILAGVRLFVGELVPMYKGFSDKLIKNSKAAVDCPVVFPYAPNAVIIGFISSFFSGIIGMFITIGLGKASLIPAVVLPGLVPHFFLGATSGVFGNVKGGIWGAIIGPFIGGLIITFIPVFFVLGNWAPTNSNALGALIEKTNDLNTSVTSLNWGDTDYLIGYIPGLLGLIPKAGKYVAFGVIIAGYLALVTDGLIKQFVFDKRKKDKLQNA
;
A
#
# COMPACT_ATOMS: atom_id res chain seq x y z
N MET A 1 9.60 29.81 16.22
CA MET A 1 8.98 28.47 16.27
C MET A 1 7.77 28.32 15.35
N ALA A 2 6.80 29.24 15.34
CA ALA A 2 5.59 29.11 14.49
C ALA A 2 5.88 28.88 12.99
N PHE A 3 6.84 29.62 12.41
CA PHE A 3 7.24 29.41 11.00
C PHE A 3 7.82 28.02 10.74
N LEU A 4 8.59 27.46 11.67
CA LEU A 4 9.17 26.12 11.51
C LEU A 4 8.10 25.03 11.56
N PHE A 5 7.11 25.16 12.46
CA PHE A 5 5.96 24.26 12.49
C PHE A 5 5.12 24.38 11.23
N TRP A 6 4.87 25.62 10.76
CA TRP A 6 4.19 25.84 9.48
C TRP A 6 4.96 25.21 8.32
N MET A 7 6.28 25.40 8.25
CA MET A 7 7.15 24.83 7.22
C MET A 7 7.13 23.29 7.25
N LEU A 8 7.20 22.68 8.44
CA LEU A 8 7.10 21.23 8.58
C LEU A 8 5.74 20.72 8.11
N ASN A 9 4.65 21.38 8.50
CA ASN A 9 3.30 21.03 8.06
C ASN A 9 3.14 21.21 6.55
N PHE A 10 3.70 22.27 5.98
CA PHE A 10 3.73 22.51 4.54
C PHE A 10 4.48 21.39 3.81
N LEU A 11 5.71 21.06 4.22
CA LEU A 11 6.50 20.00 3.60
C LEU A 11 5.85 18.63 3.75
N LYS A 12 5.26 18.34 4.92
CA LYS A 12 4.48 17.12 5.16
C LYS A 12 3.28 17.05 4.22
N ALA A 13 2.48 18.11 4.12
CA ALA A 13 1.32 18.15 3.24
C ALA A 13 1.74 18.02 1.77
N PHE A 14 2.82 18.69 1.38
CA PHE A 14 3.36 18.68 0.03
C PHE A 14 3.85 17.27 -0.37
N VAL A 15 4.74 16.67 0.42
CA VAL A 15 5.26 15.31 0.17
C VAL A 15 4.15 14.26 0.33
N GLY A 16 3.25 14.45 1.28
CA GLY A 16 2.10 13.58 1.52
C GLY A 16 1.01 13.65 0.44
N THR A 17 1.13 14.55 -0.55
CA THR A 17 0.20 14.68 -1.68
C THR A 17 0.85 14.14 -2.97
N PRO A 18 0.67 12.85 -3.32
CA PRO A 18 1.34 12.24 -4.48
C PRO A 18 1.07 12.97 -5.80
N ALA A 19 -0.14 13.52 -5.98
CA ALA A 19 -0.51 14.25 -7.19
C ALA A 19 0.45 15.42 -7.47
N LEU A 20 0.83 16.18 -6.44
CA LEU A 20 1.76 17.30 -6.56
C LEU A 20 3.18 16.82 -6.86
N LEU A 21 3.64 15.75 -6.18
CA LEU A 21 4.95 15.17 -6.44
C LEU A 21 5.08 14.74 -7.90
N VAL A 22 4.19 13.87 -8.37
CA VAL A 22 4.23 13.37 -9.75
C VAL A 22 4.06 14.51 -10.76
N GLY A 23 3.27 15.54 -10.43
CA GLY A 23 3.15 16.78 -11.20
C GLY A 23 4.48 17.54 -11.35
N ILE A 24 5.23 17.74 -10.26
CA ILE A 24 6.54 18.43 -10.32
C ILE A 24 7.55 17.64 -11.15
N PHE A 25 7.64 16.31 -10.96
CA PHE A 25 8.55 15.50 -11.77
C PHE A 25 8.20 15.54 -13.26
N THR A 26 6.90 15.60 -13.58
CA THR A 26 6.40 15.79 -14.95
C THR A 26 6.79 17.17 -15.49
N MET A 27 6.60 18.23 -14.69
CA MET A 27 6.97 19.60 -15.05
C MET A 27 8.47 19.72 -15.32
N ILE A 28 9.31 19.22 -14.41
CA ILE A 28 10.76 19.20 -14.56
C ILE A 28 11.14 18.39 -15.82
N GLY A 29 10.54 17.22 -16.01
CA GLY A 29 10.75 16.40 -17.20
C GLY A 29 10.41 17.12 -18.51
N ALA A 30 9.31 17.87 -18.54
CA ALA A 30 8.89 18.68 -19.69
C ALA A 30 9.84 19.85 -19.96
N LEU A 31 10.28 20.55 -18.91
CA LEU A 31 11.26 21.64 -18.99
C LEU A 31 12.62 21.14 -19.50
N VAL A 32 13.07 20.01 -18.96
CA VAL A 32 14.31 19.34 -19.36
C VAL A 32 14.26 18.92 -20.83
N GLN A 33 13.10 18.51 -21.33
CA GLN A 33 12.86 18.22 -22.75
C GLN A 33 12.69 19.48 -23.61
N ARG A 34 12.82 20.68 -23.04
CA ARG A 34 12.66 21.97 -23.73
C ARG A 34 11.31 22.08 -24.45
N LYS A 35 10.25 21.52 -23.85
CA LYS A 35 8.89 21.65 -24.37
C LYS A 35 8.45 23.12 -24.32
N LYS A 36 7.52 23.49 -25.21
CA LYS A 36 6.91 24.84 -25.18
C LYS A 36 6.21 25.07 -23.84
N ALA A 37 6.20 26.30 -23.34
CA ALA A 37 5.58 26.64 -22.06
C ALA A 37 4.13 26.12 -21.93
N SER A 38 3.34 26.24 -23.00
CA SER A 38 1.98 25.69 -23.04
C SER A 38 1.93 24.17 -22.83
N GLN A 39 2.87 23.42 -23.43
CA GLN A 39 2.96 21.97 -23.27
C GLN A 39 3.40 21.57 -21.86
N VAL A 40 4.34 22.32 -21.26
CA VAL A 40 4.77 22.11 -19.87
C VAL A 40 3.56 22.24 -18.94
N VAL A 41 2.77 23.31 -19.08
CA VAL A 41 1.55 23.53 -18.30
C VAL A 41 0.55 22.40 -18.52
N ILE A 42 0.23 22.08 -19.79
CA ILE A 42 -0.76 21.02 -20.11
C ILE A 42 -0.35 19.68 -19.49
N SER A 43 0.91 19.26 -19.67
CA SER A 43 1.39 17.96 -19.17
C SER A 43 1.33 17.90 -17.64
N THR A 44 1.80 18.97 -16.99
CA THR A 44 1.79 19.10 -15.53
C THR A 44 0.37 19.01 -14.98
N PHE A 45 -0.56 19.78 -15.54
CA PHE A 45 -1.95 19.80 -15.08
C PHE A 45 -2.67 18.48 -15.33
N LYS A 46 -2.50 17.87 -16.52
CA LYS A 46 -3.10 16.55 -16.81
C LYS A 46 -2.62 15.47 -15.83
N VAL A 47 -1.34 15.48 -15.47
CA VAL A 47 -0.81 14.52 -14.50
C VAL A 47 -1.38 14.77 -13.11
N ILE A 48 -1.38 16.02 -12.62
CA ILE A 48 -1.95 16.37 -11.31
C ILE A 48 -3.44 16.02 -11.25
N VAL A 49 -4.22 16.46 -12.24
CA VAL A 49 -5.67 16.22 -12.30
C VAL A 49 -5.97 14.74 -12.46
N GLY A 50 -5.24 14.01 -13.31
CA GLY A 50 -5.41 12.56 -13.46
C GLY A 50 -5.16 11.78 -12.17
N PHE A 51 -4.16 12.20 -11.39
CA PHE A 51 -3.89 11.61 -10.08
C PHE A 51 -4.97 11.98 -9.04
N ILE A 52 -5.51 13.21 -9.08
CA ILE A 52 -6.66 13.61 -8.24
C ILE A 52 -7.92 12.81 -8.60
N ILE A 53 -8.19 12.59 -9.89
CA ILE A 53 -9.29 11.75 -10.36
C ILE A 53 -9.13 10.32 -9.83
N LEU A 54 -7.92 9.75 -9.91
CA LEU A 54 -7.61 8.45 -9.30
C LEU A 54 -7.94 8.43 -7.82
N GLY A 55 -7.46 9.42 -7.05
CA GLY A 55 -7.73 9.52 -5.62
C GLY A 55 -9.23 9.67 -5.30
N GLY A 56 -9.96 10.45 -6.10
CA GLY A 56 -11.41 10.58 -6.00
C GLY A 56 -12.14 9.25 -6.22
N GLY A 57 -11.73 8.48 -7.23
CA GLY A 57 -12.26 7.14 -7.49
C GLY A 57 -11.97 6.16 -6.35
N ALA A 58 -10.76 6.20 -5.80
CA ALA A 58 -10.39 5.43 -4.60
C ALA A 58 -11.26 5.80 -3.39
N GLY A 59 -11.52 7.09 -3.16
CA GLY A 59 -12.40 7.56 -2.10
C GLY A 59 -13.84 7.08 -2.25
N VAL A 60 -14.41 7.16 -3.46
CA VAL A 60 -15.76 6.64 -3.78
C VAL A 60 -15.83 5.13 -3.51
N LEU A 61 -14.82 4.39 -3.96
CA LEU A 61 -14.73 2.93 -3.77
C LEU A 61 -14.62 2.56 -2.29
N VAL A 62 -13.69 3.16 -1.56
CA VAL A 62 -13.47 2.93 -0.12
C VAL A 62 -14.72 3.31 0.67
N GLY A 63 -15.39 4.41 0.30
CA GLY A 63 -16.65 4.83 0.90
C GLY A 63 -17.73 3.74 0.82
N SER A 64 -17.80 3.03 -0.31
CA SER A 64 -18.72 1.90 -0.48
C SER A 64 -18.34 0.70 0.40
N LEU A 65 -17.06 0.34 0.46
CA LEU A 65 -16.56 -0.73 1.33
C LEU A 65 -16.83 -0.44 2.81
N ASN A 66 -16.75 0.83 3.21
CA ASN A 66 -17.06 1.28 4.57
C ASN A 66 -18.55 1.16 4.93
N GLN A 67 -19.46 1.02 3.96
CA GLN A 67 -20.85 0.65 4.23
C GLN A 67 -21.02 -0.87 4.36
N PHE A 68 -20.21 -1.67 3.66
CA PHE A 68 -20.25 -3.13 3.75
C PHE A 68 -19.69 -3.65 5.09
N GLN A 69 -18.52 -3.15 5.51
CA GLN A 69 -17.75 -3.70 6.63
C GLN A 69 -18.58 -3.83 7.93
N PRO A 70 -19.29 -2.79 8.40
CA PRO A 70 -20.00 -2.87 9.67
C PRO A 70 -21.14 -3.90 9.66
N VAL A 71 -21.86 -4.00 8.53
CA VAL A 71 -22.94 -4.98 8.34
C VAL A 71 -22.39 -6.40 8.39
N PHE A 72 -21.29 -6.65 7.66
CA PHE A 72 -20.63 -7.95 7.66
C PHE A 72 -20.16 -8.35 9.07
N GLN A 73 -19.52 -7.44 9.80
CA GLN A 73 -19.04 -7.72 11.15
C GLN A 73 -20.16 -8.04 12.13
N SER A 74 -21.28 -7.30 12.06
CA SER A 74 -22.45 -7.54 12.91
C SER A 74 -23.09 -8.89 12.62
N VAL A 75 -23.31 -9.23 11.34
CA VAL A 75 -23.92 -10.50 10.91
C VAL A 75 -23.15 -11.70 11.43
N TYR A 76 -21.82 -11.68 11.33
CA TYR A 76 -20.97 -12.81 11.70
C TYR A 76 -20.40 -12.68 13.12
N SER A 77 -20.87 -11.72 13.92
CA SER A 77 -20.43 -11.48 15.31
C SER A 77 -18.91 -11.39 15.46
N LEU A 78 -18.27 -10.70 14.51
CA LEU A 78 -16.82 -10.65 14.38
C LEU A 78 -16.25 -9.54 15.26
N ASN A 79 -15.40 -9.92 16.22
CA ASN A 79 -14.63 -9.01 17.06
C ASN A 79 -13.14 -9.34 16.95
N GLY A 80 -12.32 -8.32 16.73
CA GLY A 80 -10.89 -8.49 16.55
C GLY A 80 -10.22 -7.27 15.95
N ILE A 81 -8.95 -7.43 15.61
CA ILE A 81 -8.12 -6.40 14.98
C ILE A 81 -8.40 -6.38 13.49
N ILE A 82 -8.57 -5.18 12.92
CA ILE A 82 -8.76 -4.98 11.49
C ILE A 82 -7.49 -4.35 10.91
N PRO A 83 -6.82 -5.00 9.94
CA PRO A 83 -5.76 -4.36 9.19
C PRO A 83 -6.35 -3.25 8.31
N ASN A 84 -6.01 -2.00 8.58
CA ASN A 84 -6.38 -0.86 7.75
C ASN A 84 -5.41 0.29 7.99
N ASN A 85 -4.44 0.43 7.09
CA ASN A 85 -3.31 1.33 7.28
C ASN A 85 -3.72 2.80 7.32
N ASP A 86 -4.71 3.21 6.52
CA ASP A 86 -5.14 4.61 6.45
C ASP A 86 -5.85 5.02 7.74
N ALA A 87 -6.84 4.21 8.14
CA ALA A 87 -7.55 4.42 9.40
C ALA A 87 -6.58 4.37 10.59
N PHE A 88 -5.65 3.41 10.58
CA PHE A 88 -4.69 3.25 11.67
C PHE A 88 -3.68 4.39 11.74
N ALA A 89 -3.13 4.82 10.60
CA ALA A 89 -2.24 5.97 10.53
C ALA A 89 -2.92 7.25 11.01
N GLY A 90 -4.17 7.49 10.61
CA GLY A 90 -4.97 8.62 11.09
C GLY A 90 -5.17 8.58 12.61
N ALA A 91 -5.63 7.44 13.13
CA ALA A 91 -5.91 7.27 14.55
C ALA A 91 -4.62 7.37 15.40
N LEU A 92 -3.52 6.75 14.96
CA LEU A 92 -2.21 6.81 15.62
C LEU A 92 -1.63 8.22 15.61
N ALA A 93 -1.74 8.95 14.49
CA ALA A 93 -1.20 10.30 14.38
C ALA A 93 -1.92 11.29 15.31
N THR A 94 -3.24 11.13 15.47
CA THR A 94 -4.03 11.91 16.43
C THR A 94 -3.68 11.54 17.87
N ALA A 95 -3.65 10.25 18.19
CA ALA A 95 -3.45 9.77 19.55
C ALA A 95 -2.02 10.00 20.08
N LEU A 96 -1.00 9.98 19.22
CA LEU A 96 0.42 10.10 19.59
C LEU A 96 1.15 11.20 18.79
N PRO A 97 1.02 12.48 19.17
CA PRO A 97 1.60 13.61 18.44
C PRO A 97 3.14 13.57 18.29
N SER A 98 3.86 13.00 19.26
CA SER A 98 5.32 12.85 19.20
C SER A 98 5.74 11.85 18.12
N ILE A 99 5.05 10.71 18.03
CA ILE A 99 5.20 9.72 16.95
C ILE A 99 4.82 10.33 15.61
N ALA A 100 3.72 11.09 15.54
CA ALA A 100 3.28 11.78 14.33
C ALA A 100 4.32 12.80 13.83
N THR A 101 4.91 13.55 14.74
CA THR A 101 5.96 14.54 14.45
C THR A 101 7.20 13.86 13.89
N LEU A 102 7.72 12.84 14.59
CA LEU A 102 8.88 12.07 14.12
C LEU A 102 8.59 11.41 12.78
N GLY A 103 7.43 10.77 12.61
CA GLY A 103 7.01 10.14 11.36
C GLY A 103 6.94 11.13 10.18
N SER A 104 6.47 12.35 10.41
CA SER A 104 6.43 13.39 9.37
C SER A 104 7.84 13.79 8.91
N ILE A 105 8.78 13.90 9.85
CA ILE A 105 10.19 14.23 9.54
C ILE A 105 10.88 13.03 8.89
N ILE A 106 10.61 11.79 9.35
CA ILE A 106 11.12 10.56 8.75
C ILE A 106 10.75 10.50 7.26
N MET A 107 9.49 10.78 6.92
CA MET A 107 9.00 10.76 5.54
C MET A 107 9.83 11.70 4.64
N ILE A 108 10.05 12.94 5.09
CA ILE A 108 10.81 13.95 4.34
C ILE A 108 12.26 13.52 4.16
N VAL A 109 12.93 13.14 5.26
CA VAL A 109 14.34 12.73 5.22
C VAL A 109 14.53 11.44 4.42
N ALA A 110 13.62 10.48 4.55
CA ALA A 110 13.66 9.24 3.79
C ALA A 110 13.53 9.49 2.29
N MET A 111 12.66 10.42 1.87
CA MET A 111 12.51 10.77 0.46
C MET A 111 13.80 11.39 -0.10
N LEU A 112 14.47 12.25 0.66
CA LEU A 112 15.79 12.77 0.29
C LEU A 112 16.83 11.63 0.16
N LEU A 113 16.87 10.73 1.13
CA LEU A 113 17.75 9.56 1.09
C LEU A 113 17.42 8.59 -0.05
N ASN A 114 16.15 8.47 -0.46
CA ASN A 114 15.74 7.71 -1.64
C ASN A 114 16.28 8.34 -2.93
N LEU A 115 16.21 9.67 -3.07
CA LEU A 115 16.83 10.37 -4.20
C LEU A 115 18.34 10.14 -4.25
N THR A 116 19.01 10.17 -3.09
CA THR A 116 20.45 9.84 -3.00
C THR A 116 20.73 8.40 -3.44
N LEU A 117 19.92 7.41 -3.03
CA LEU A 117 20.08 6.02 -3.50
C LEU A 117 19.74 5.88 -4.98
N ALA A 118 18.74 6.59 -5.49
CA ALA A 118 18.43 6.59 -6.92
C ALA A 118 19.59 7.17 -7.73
N LEU A 119 20.32 8.17 -7.20
CA LEU A 119 21.51 8.74 -7.84
C LEU A 119 22.74 7.83 -7.77
N THR A 120 23.00 7.25 -6.60
CA THR A 120 24.28 6.56 -6.31
C THR A 120 24.20 5.04 -6.47
N SER A 121 23.14 4.40 -5.98
CA SER A 121 23.01 2.93 -5.94
C SER A 121 22.72 2.33 -7.33
N ARG A 122 22.83 1.00 -7.46
CA ARG A 122 22.37 0.26 -8.66
C ARG A 122 20.85 0.24 -8.83
N PHE A 123 20.10 0.55 -7.77
CA PHE A 123 18.64 0.51 -7.76
C PHE A 123 18.09 1.91 -8.04
N LYS A 124 17.74 2.15 -9.30
CA LYS A 124 17.35 3.46 -9.83
C LYS A 124 15.84 3.68 -9.73
N TYR A 125 15.30 3.81 -8.51
CA TYR A 125 13.86 3.99 -8.27
C TYR A 125 13.60 5.23 -7.42
N VAL A 126 12.72 6.11 -7.91
CA VAL A 126 12.23 7.27 -7.15
C VAL A 126 10.81 6.98 -6.72
N TYR A 127 10.58 6.96 -5.41
CA TYR A 127 9.29 6.60 -4.84
C TYR A 127 8.40 7.83 -4.68
N LEU A 128 7.20 7.80 -5.27
CA LEU A 128 6.34 8.97 -5.42
C LEU A 128 4.98 8.84 -4.70
N SER A 129 4.72 7.73 -4.01
CA SER A 129 3.48 7.51 -3.26
C SER A 129 3.59 8.03 -1.82
N GLY A 130 3.46 9.34 -1.65
CA GLY A 130 3.65 10.05 -0.37
C GLY A 130 2.76 9.57 0.80
N HIS A 131 1.49 9.26 0.57
CA HIS A 131 0.56 8.86 1.64
C HIS A 131 0.98 7.55 2.31
N VAL A 132 1.35 6.51 1.55
CA VAL A 132 1.87 5.26 2.12
C VAL A 132 3.27 5.41 2.73
N LEU A 133 4.08 6.37 2.25
CA LEU A 133 5.34 6.72 2.92
C LEU A 133 5.08 7.32 4.30
N TYR A 134 4.06 8.16 4.43
CA TYR A 134 3.66 8.69 5.73
C TYR A 134 3.22 7.57 6.68
N TYR A 135 2.39 6.63 6.21
CA TYR A 135 1.97 5.48 7.02
C TYR A 135 3.17 4.63 7.49
N SER A 136 4.08 4.30 6.57
CA SER A 136 5.30 3.55 6.89
C SER A 136 6.22 4.30 7.84
N SER A 137 6.26 5.63 7.74
CA SER A 137 7.04 6.48 8.64
C SER A 137 6.47 6.51 10.05
N LEU A 138 5.14 6.53 10.20
CA LEU A 138 4.48 6.39 11.49
C LEU A 138 4.73 5.02 12.12
N MET A 139 4.63 3.95 11.31
CA MET A 139 4.95 2.60 11.76
C MET A 139 6.38 2.51 12.30
N LEU A 140 7.37 3.03 11.56
CA LEU A 140 8.77 3.03 12.01
C LEU A 140 8.98 3.88 13.26
N ALA A 141 8.37 5.07 13.33
CA ALA A 141 8.44 5.92 14.52
C ALA A 141 7.89 5.21 15.77
N ALA A 142 6.76 4.51 15.64
CA ALA A 142 6.19 3.73 16.73
C ALA A 142 7.11 2.59 17.17
N ILE A 143 7.72 1.86 16.23
CA ILE A 143 8.69 0.80 16.55
C ILE A 143 9.93 1.38 17.23
N MET A 144 10.48 2.50 16.75
CA MET A 144 11.63 3.15 17.37
C MET A 144 11.35 3.50 18.84
N TYR A 145 10.12 3.92 19.16
CA TYR A 145 9.72 4.21 20.54
C TYR A 145 9.73 2.92 21.38
N VAL A 146 9.13 1.85 20.86
CA VAL A 146 9.04 0.55 21.56
C VAL A 146 10.41 -0.05 21.85
N ILE A 147 11.38 0.10 20.95
CA ILE A 147 12.74 -0.44 21.15
C ILE A 147 13.61 0.43 22.07
N GLY A 148 13.03 1.46 22.71
CA GLY A 148 13.65 2.20 23.82
C GLY A 148 14.36 3.51 23.43
N PHE A 149 14.03 4.09 22.28
CA PHE A 149 14.42 5.47 21.99
C PHE A 149 13.45 6.47 22.62
N ASP A 150 13.98 7.38 23.43
CA ASP A 150 13.21 8.46 24.06
C ASP A 150 13.41 9.77 23.32
N PHE A 151 12.61 10.00 22.27
CA PHE A 151 12.73 11.22 21.47
C PHE A 151 12.18 12.47 22.17
N ALA A 152 11.44 12.32 23.27
CA ALA A 152 10.86 13.45 23.98
C ALA A 152 11.89 14.09 24.92
N ASN A 153 12.68 13.27 25.62
CA ASN A 153 13.61 13.76 26.64
C ASN A 153 15.08 13.70 26.20
N LYS A 154 15.43 12.92 25.17
CA LYS A 154 16.82 12.73 24.73
C LYS A 154 16.99 13.11 23.25
N PRO A 155 17.54 14.30 22.95
CA PRO A 155 17.78 14.73 21.58
C PRO A 155 18.65 13.77 20.76
N GLY A 156 19.62 13.10 21.40
CA GLY A 156 20.44 12.07 20.75
C GLY A 156 19.62 10.86 20.28
N ASP A 157 18.65 10.41 21.09
CA ASP A 157 17.75 9.31 20.71
C ASP A 157 16.82 9.72 19.56
N PHE A 158 16.35 10.97 19.54
CA PHE A 158 15.57 11.53 18.42
C PHE A 158 16.36 11.43 17.11
N VAL A 159 17.61 11.90 17.10
CA VAL A 159 18.45 11.91 15.88
C VAL A 159 18.74 10.50 15.40
N LEU A 160 19.12 9.59 16.31
CA LEU A 160 19.42 8.20 15.96
C LEU A 160 18.19 7.50 15.35
N ALA A 161 17.01 7.67 15.95
CA ALA A 161 15.79 7.05 15.46
C ALA A 161 15.31 7.62 14.12
N LEU A 162 15.46 8.94 13.93
CA LEU A 162 15.18 9.60 12.67
C LEU A 162 16.03 9.00 11.54
N PHE A 163 17.36 8.98 11.70
CA PHE A 163 18.24 8.46 10.67
C PHE A 163 18.10 6.95 10.46
N THR A 164 17.90 6.17 11.54
CA THR A 164 17.61 4.72 11.43
C THR A 164 16.36 4.50 10.57
N SER A 165 15.26 5.15 10.92
CA SER A 165 13.98 4.95 10.24
C SER A 165 14.02 5.47 8.80
N SER A 166 14.59 6.65 8.57
CA SER A 166 14.68 7.22 7.24
C SER A 166 15.59 6.42 6.31
N ALA A 167 16.71 5.90 6.82
CA ALA A 167 17.59 5.05 6.04
C ALA A 167 16.91 3.71 5.69
N LEU A 168 16.24 3.07 6.63
CA LEU A 168 15.48 1.84 6.38
C LEU A 168 14.37 2.06 5.34
N LEU A 169 13.60 3.14 5.50
CA LEU A 169 12.53 3.47 4.56
C LEU A 169 13.09 3.79 3.16
N ALA A 170 14.24 4.45 3.06
CA ALA A 170 14.90 4.71 1.79
C ALA A 170 15.42 3.44 1.10
N ILE A 171 15.99 2.50 1.87
CA ILE A 171 16.35 1.16 1.38
C ILE A 171 15.11 0.45 0.82
N TYR A 172 14.02 0.45 1.59
CA TYR A 172 12.74 -0.10 1.17
C TYR A 172 12.25 0.52 -0.15
N MET A 173 12.30 1.85 -0.27
CA MET A 173 11.86 2.61 -1.44
C MET A 173 12.63 2.27 -2.73
N VAL A 174 13.80 1.65 -2.66
CA VAL A 174 14.53 1.15 -3.84
C VAL A 174 14.44 -0.36 -4.03
N ILE A 175 14.35 -1.13 -2.93
CA ILE A 175 14.29 -2.60 -2.98
C ILE A 175 12.90 -3.07 -3.40
N SER A 176 11.82 -2.57 -2.78
CA SER A 176 10.45 -3.04 -3.05
C SER A 176 10.02 -2.82 -4.51
N PRO A 177 10.25 -1.65 -5.14
CA PRO A 177 9.99 -1.51 -6.57
C PRO A 177 10.88 -2.43 -7.42
N HIS A 178 12.14 -2.63 -7.03
CA HIS A 178 13.07 -3.49 -7.77
C HIS A 178 12.61 -4.95 -7.85
N THR A 179 12.14 -5.53 -6.74
CA THR A 179 11.76 -6.94 -6.66
C THR A 179 10.60 -7.29 -7.60
N GLN A 180 9.72 -6.33 -7.86
CA GLN A 180 8.54 -6.52 -8.71
C GLN A 180 8.69 -5.97 -10.14
N GLN A 181 9.76 -5.20 -10.42
CA GLN A 181 9.90 -4.45 -11.69
C GLN A 181 9.85 -5.32 -12.95
N ARG A 182 10.31 -6.57 -12.88
CA ARG A 182 10.24 -7.48 -14.04
C ARG A 182 8.81 -7.74 -14.50
N TYR A 183 7.88 -7.85 -13.56
CA TYR A 183 6.45 -8.07 -13.85
C TYR A 183 5.81 -6.76 -14.26
N MET A 184 6.20 -5.66 -13.61
CA MET A 184 5.76 -4.33 -13.96
C MET A 184 6.02 -4.01 -15.45
N ARG A 185 7.21 -4.32 -15.95
CA ARG A 185 7.55 -4.18 -17.38
C ARG A 185 6.63 -5.00 -18.30
N LEU A 186 6.28 -6.21 -17.89
CA LEU A 186 5.41 -7.09 -18.68
C LEU A 186 3.97 -6.59 -18.69
N ILE A 187 3.50 -5.98 -17.60
CA ILE A 187 2.16 -5.43 -17.49
C ILE A 187 2.03 -4.13 -18.30
N ILE A 188 2.96 -3.19 -18.10
CA ILE A 188 2.87 -1.84 -18.67
C ILE A 188 3.45 -1.76 -20.09
N GLY A 189 4.41 -2.61 -20.43
CA GLY A 189 5.14 -2.52 -21.71
C GLY A 189 6.20 -1.41 -21.76
N SER A 190 6.54 -0.83 -20.61
CA SER A 190 7.59 0.20 -20.45
C SER A 190 8.42 -0.08 -19.20
N ASP A 191 9.68 0.38 -19.18
CA ASP A 191 10.56 0.31 -18.00
C ASP A 191 10.63 1.64 -17.22
N GLU A 192 9.93 2.69 -17.65
CA GLU A 192 9.98 4.03 -17.04
C GLU A 192 9.13 4.16 -15.77
N ILE A 193 8.07 3.35 -15.67
CA ILE A 193 7.21 3.28 -14.49
C ILE A 193 7.57 2.04 -13.68
N ALA A 194 7.65 2.23 -12.37
CA ALA A 194 7.74 1.20 -11.36
C ALA A 194 6.52 1.32 -10.43
N LEU A 195 6.38 0.36 -9.52
CA LEU A 195 5.31 0.39 -8.52
C LEU A 195 5.92 0.70 -7.14
N GLY A 196 5.41 1.74 -6.50
CA GLY A 196 5.76 2.16 -5.15
C GLY A 196 4.51 2.15 -4.27
N HIS A 197 4.26 1.02 -3.60
CA HIS A 197 3.19 0.86 -2.62
C HIS A 197 3.62 -0.15 -1.55
N THR A 198 2.95 -0.18 -0.40
CA THR A 198 3.25 -1.05 0.76
C THR A 198 2.99 -2.55 0.53
N GLY A 199 2.69 -2.98 -0.71
CA GLY A 199 2.46 -4.38 -1.07
C GLY A 199 3.49 -4.99 -2.04
N GLY A 200 4.60 -4.30 -2.32
CA GLY A 200 5.52 -4.65 -3.39
C GLY A 200 6.15 -6.04 -3.30
N PHE A 201 6.46 -6.53 -2.09
CA PHE A 201 6.93 -7.92 -1.91
C PHE A 201 5.82 -8.92 -2.22
N GLY A 202 4.58 -8.64 -1.81
CA GLY A 202 3.40 -9.44 -2.16
C GLY A 202 3.16 -9.49 -3.68
N TYR A 203 3.33 -8.37 -4.37
CA TYR A 203 3.17 -8.30 -5.83
C TYR A 203 4.25 -9.10 -6.55
N ALA A 204 5.50 -9.01 -6.08
CA ALA A 204 6.61 -9.82 -6.59
C ALA A 204 6.36 -11.32 -6.38
N LEU A 205 5.85 -11.71 -5.20
CA LEU A 205 5.47 -13.08 -4.87
C LEU A 205 4.34 -13.56 -5.79
N SER A 206 3.31 -12.74 -6.03
CA SER A 206 2.21 -13.08 -6.93
C SER A 206 2.70 -13.32 -8.36
N GLY A 207 3.59 -12.45 -8.87
CA GLY A 207 4.22 -12.66 -10.17
C GLY A 207 5.06 -13.95 -10.22
N LEU A 208 5.77 -14.28 -9.14
CA LEU A 208 6.55 -15.52 -9.00
C LEU A 208 5.66 -16.76 -9.05
N ILE A 209 4.54 -16.74 -8.33
CA ILE A 209 3.52 -17.79 -8.38
C ILE A 209 2.99 -17.93 -9.81
N GLY A 210 2.70 -16.82 -10.48
CA GLY A 210 2.27 -16.82 -11.88
C GLY A 210 3.30 -17.45 -12.83
N GLU A 211 4.59 -17.18 -12.64
CA GLU A 211 5.67 -17.86 -13.38
C GLU A 211 5.72 -19.36 -13.08
N GLY A 212 5.57 -19.75 -11.81
CA GLY A 212 5.54 -21.16 -11.39
C GLY A 212 4.40 -21.92 -12.06
N ILE A 213 3.18 -21.36 -12.05
CA ILE A 213 2.01 -21.92 -12.72
C ILE A 213 2.27 -22.08 -14.22
N ASN A 214 2.83 -21.05 -14.87
CA ASN A 214 3.13 -21.11 -16.30
C ASN A 214 4.17 -22.19 -16.65
N LYS A 215 5.13 -22.45 -15.77
CA LYS A 215 6.12 -23.54 -15.96
C LYS A 215 5.50 -24.93 -15.76
N LEU A 216 4.55 -25.07 -14.84
CA LEU A 216 3.91 -26.36 -14.54
C LEU A 216 2.83 -26.73 -15.55
N LYS A 217 2.18 -25.75 -16.18
CA LYS A 217 1.07 -26.00 -17.09
C LYS A 217 1.58 -26.47 -18.47
N LYS A 218 1.14 -27.64 -18.91
CA LYS A 218 1.36 -28.15 -20.28
C LYS A 218 0.43 -27.41 -21.25
N GLY A 219 0.77 -26.19 -21.65
CA GLY A 219 0.03 -25.40 -22.64
C GLY A 219 -0.11 -23.93 -22.30
N LYS A 220 -0.81 -23.17 -23.15
CA LYS A 220 -1.01 -21.73 -22.93
C LYS A 220 -1.84 -21.47 -21.68
N VAL A 221 -1.36 -20.54 -20.87
CA VAL A 221 -2.10 -20.04 -19.72
C VAL A 221 -3.09 -18.97 -20.23
N LEU A 222 -4.36 -19.11 -19.84
CA LEU A 222 -5.43 -18.21 -20.26
C LEU A 222 -5.48 -17.00 -19.33
N SER A 223 -5.30 -15.80 -19.87
CA SER A 223 -5.46 -14.55 -19.11
C SER A 223 -6.91 -14.35 -18.67
N THR A 224 -7.11 -13.70 -17.53
CA THR A 224 -8.43 -13.23 -17.06
C THR A 224 -9.13 -12.32 -18.07
N GLU A 225 -8.35 -11.58 -18.86
CA GLU A 225 -8.86 -10.64 -19.87
C GLU A 225 -9.27 -11.37 -21.18
N GLN A 226 -8.99 -12.67 -21.28
CA GLN A 226 -9.28 -13.50 -22.46
C GLN A 226 -10.37 -14.54 -22.21
N ILE A 227 -11.08 -14.46 -21.09
CA ILE A 227 -12.21 -15.33 -20.77
C ILE A 227 -13.29 -15.15 -21.84
N LYS A 228 -13.70 -16.26 -22.47
CA LYS A 228 -14.80 -16.29 -23.44
C LYS A 228 -16.08 -16.73 -22.73
N PHE A 229 -17.06 -15.83 -22.68
CA PHE A 229 -18.37 -16.13 -22.10
C PHE A 229 -19.32 -16.76 -23.14
N PRO A 230 -20.19 -17.70 -22.75
CA PRO A 230 -21.26 -18.21 -23.61
C PRO A 230 -22.25 -17.08 -23.96
N GLN A 231 -23.05 -17.26 -25.02
CA GLN A 231 -23.96 -16.21 -25.52
C GLN A 231 -24.92 -15.67 -24.46
N SER A 232 -25.44 -16.54 -23.58
CA SER A 232 -26.33 -16.12 -22.48
C SER A 232 -25.66 -15.22 -21.43
N LEU A 233 -24.33 -15.25 -21.35
CA LEU A 233 -23.51 -14.49 -20.41
C LEU A 233 -22.64 -13.45 -21.13
N PHE A 234 -22.97 -13.10 -22.38
CA PHE A 234 -22.14 -12.24 -23.21
C PHE A 234 -21.92 -10.84 -22.61
N PHE A 235 -22.85 -10.35 -21.79
CA PHE A 235 -22.73 -9.08 -21.08
C PHE A 235 -21.53 -9.04 -20.11
N PHE A 236 -21.02 -10.18 -19.63
CA PHE A 236 -19.79 -10.23 -18.82
C PHE A 236 -18.53 -9.85 -19.61
N ARG A 237 -18.59 -9.75 -20.95
CA ARG A 237 -17.53 -9.13 -21.74
C ARG A 237 -17.42 -7.62 -21.52
N ASN A 238 -18.50 -6.97 -21.08
CA ASN A 238 -18.45 -5.59 -20.66
C ASN A 238 -17.90 -5.56 -19.22
N THR A 239 -16.69 -5.03 -19.07
CA THR A 239 -15.99 -4.95 -17.78
C THR A 239 -16.82 -4.25 -16.70
N LEU A 240 -17.49 -3.14 -17.02
CA LEU A 240 -18.34 -2.42 -16.06
C LEU A 240 -19.48 -3.31 -15.54
N VAL A 241 -20.16 -4.03 -16.45
CA VAL A 241 -21.24 -4.95 -16.06
C VAL A 241 -20.70 -6.12 -15.25
N SER A 242 -19.57 -6.70 -15.66
CA SER A 242 -18.92 -7.79 -14.96
C SER A 242 -18.55 -7.39 -13.53
N ILE A 243 -17.88 -6.25 -13.35
CA ILE A 243 -17.49 -5.72 -12.03
C ILE A 243 -18.75 -5.53 -11.17
N SER A 244 -19.79 -4.87 -11.72
CA SER A 244 -21.03 -4.58 -10.99
C SER A 244 -21.69 -5.84 -10.45
N ILE A 245 -21.85 -6.87 -11.29
CA ILE A 245 -22.50 -8.12 -10.89
C ILE A 245 -21.66 -8.87 -9.88
N THR A 246 -20.34 -8.94 -10.09
CA THR A 246 -19.44 -9.62 -9.17
C THR A 246 -19.44 -8.96 -7.78
N VAL A 247 -19.38 -7.63 -7.72
CA VAL A 247 -19.41 -6.89 -6.47
C VAL A 247 -20.79 -6.96 -5.82
N PHE A 248 -21.86 -6.96 -6.60
CA PHE A 248 -23.20 -7.21 -6.08
C PHE A 248 -23.31 -8.56 -5.36
N VAL A 249 -22.81 -9.64 -5.98
CA VAL A 249 -22.76 -10.97 -5.36
C VAL A 249 -21.93 -10.96 -4.08
N PHE A 250 -20.81 -10.22 -4.07
CA PHE A 250 -20.03 -9.99 -2.87
C PHE A 250 -20.82 -9.28 -1.76
N TYR A 251 -21.59 -8.23 -2.09
CA TYR A 251 -22.39 -7.46 -1.14
C TYR A 251 -23.54 -8.26 -0.52
N LEU A 252 -24.10 -9.25 -1.26
CA LEU A 252 -25.13 -10.16 -0.73
C LEU A 252 -24.67 -10.88 0.54
N ALA A 253 -23.39 -11.21 0.66
CA ALA A 253 -22.85 -11.92 1.82
C ALA A 253 -23.00 -11.15 3.15
N ALA A 254 -23.13 -9.83 3.09
CA ALA A 254 -23.37 -8.97 4.26
C ALA A 254 -24.81 -8.46 4.30
N PHE A 255 -25.29 -7.86 3.21
CA PHE A 255 -26.55 -7.13 3.22
C PHE A 255 -27.78 -8.04 3.28
N LEU A 256 -27.76 -9.22 2.66
CA LEU A 256 -28.90 -10.13 2.71
C LEU A 256 -29.15 -10.65 4.15
N PRO A 257 -28.19 -11.29 4.83
CA PRO A 257 -28.39 -11.70 6.22
C PRO A 257 -28.53 -10.50 7.16
N GLY A 258 -27.77 -9.42 6.96
CA GLY A 258 -27.83 -8.21 7.79
C GLY A 258 -29.19 -7.52 7.72
N GLY A 259 -29.74 -7.37 6.52
CA GLY A 259 -31.08 -6.85 6.30
C GLY A 259 -32.14 -7.70 6.99
N ILE A 260 -32.10 -9.03 6.84
CA ILE A 260 -33.02 -9.94 7.54
C ILE A 260 -32.92 -9.77 9.07
N LEU A 261 -31.70 -9.74 9.62
CA LEU A 261 -31.48 -9.55 11.06
C LEU A 261 -31.97 -8.19 11.56
N TYR A 262 -31.84 -7.14 10.74
CA TYR A 262 -32.37 -5.81 11.03
C TYR A 262 -33.90 -5.80 11.06
N GLU A 263 -34.58 -6.36 10.05
CA GLU A 263 -36.05 -6.38 9.97
C GLU A 263 -36.69 -7.18 11.11
N ILE A 264 -36.03 -8.24 11.60
CA ILE A 264 -36.52 -9.02 12.75
C ILE A 264 -36.06 -8.46 14.11
N GLY A 265 -35.46 -7.28 14.15
CA GLY A 265 -35.07 -6.58 15.38
C GLY A 265 -33.82 -7.12 16.09
N LYS A 266 -32.98 -7.92 15.41
CA LYS A 266 -31.72 -8.45 15.96
C LYS A 266 -30.52 -7.52 15.75
N ILE A 267 -30.57 -6.62 14.77
CA ILE A 267 -29.62 -5.50 14.64
C ILE A 267 -30.34 -4.24 15.09
N THR A 268 -29.95 -3.71 16.25
CA THR A 268 -30.50 -2.49 16.83
C THR A 268 -29.42 -1.43 16.98
N LYS A 269 -29.84 -0.19 17.25
CA LYS A 269 -28.91 0.91 17.54
C LYS A 269 -28.01 0.61 18.75
N ASP A 270 -28.50 -0.16 19.71
CA ASP A 270 -27.79 -0.43 20.97
C ASP A 270 -26.75 -1.55 20.83
N ASN A 271 -27.06 -2.61 20.06
CA ASN A 271 -26.18 -3.77 19.96
C ASN A 271 -25.22 -3.72 18.75
N SER A 272 -25.52 -2.93 17.72
CA SER A 272 -24.75 -2.87 16.47
C SER A 272 -24.91 -1.51 15.80
N PRO A 273 -24.50 -0.40 16.47
CA PRO A 273 -24.78 0.97 16.02
C PRO A 273 -24.29 1.26 14.60
N ALA A 274 -23.10 0.77 14.23
CA ALA A 274 -22.54 1.01 12.91
C ALA A 274 -23.28 0.26 11.80
N ALA A 275 -23.68 -1.00 12.03
CA ALA A 275 -24.49 -1.75 11.06
C ALA A 275 -25.91 -1.18 10.96
N TYR A 276 -26.52 -0.83 12.09
CA TYR A 276 -27.81 -0.17 12.16
C TYR A 276 -27.80 1.13 11.34
N ALA A 277 -26.77 1.97 11.53
CA ALA A 277 -26.63 3.23 10.79
C ALA A 277 -26.50 3.04 9.27
N VAL A 278 -26.06 1.89 8.79
CA VAL A 278 -26.06 1.56 7.35
C VAL A 278 -27.43 1.09 6.89
N LEU A 279 -28.01 0.11 7.61
CA LEU A 279 -29.25 -0.56 7.21
C LEU A 279 -30.49 0.31 7.39
N SER A 280 -30.47 1.28 8.33
CA SER A 280 -31.62 2.13 8.65
C SER A 280 -31.71 3.42 7.82
N LYS A 281 -30.75 3.71 6.94
CA LYS A 281 -30.73 4.94 6.11
C LYS A 281 -31.84 5.01 5.06
N GLY A 282 -32.47 3.87 4.77
CA GLY A 282 -33.51 3.71 3.77
C GLY A 282 -33.81 2.23 3.61
N ASN A 283 -34.32 1.83 2.44
CA ASN A 283 -34.48 0.40 2.15
C ASN A 283 -33.10 -0.25 1.95
N TRP A 284 -32.75 -1.21 2.81
CA TRP A 284 -31.43 -1.85 2.81
C TRP A 284 -31.12 -2.61 1.51
N VAL A 285 -32.13 -3.10 0.79
CA VAL A 285 -31.96 -3.75 -0.53
C VAL A 285 -31.50 -2.71 -1.54
N ILE A 286 -32.14 -1.54 -1.58
CA ILE A 286 -31.72 -0.43 -2.45
C ILE A 286 -30.32 0.05 -2.06
N THR A 287 -30.03 0.18 -0.77
CA THR A 287 -28.68 0.52 -0.30
C THR A 287 -27.64 -0.47 -0.82
N MET A 288 -27.90 -1.78 -0.74
CA MET A 288 -27.00 -2.81 -1.27
C MET A 288 -26.70 -2.61 -2.75
N PHE A 289 -27.72 -2.41 -3.59
CA PHE A 289 -27.53 -2.16 -5.03
C PHE A 289 -26.74 -0.88 -5.28
N VAL A 290 -27.11 0.22 -4.63
CA VAL A 290 -26.42 1.51 -4.77
C VAL A 290 -24.94 1.36 -4.40
N GLN A 291 -24.62 0.71 -3.27
CA GLN A 291 -23.23 0.54 -2.85
C GLN A 291 -22.42 -0.34 -3.82
N ALA A 292 -22.99 -1.42 -4.37
CA ALA A 292 -22.32 -2.23 -5.39
C ALA A 292 -22.01 -1.43 -6.67
N PHE A 293 -22.94 -0.57 -7.11
CA PHE A 293 -22.69 0.33 -8.23
C PHE A 293 -21.71 1.46 -7.88
N THR A 294 -21.78 2.02 -6.68
CA THR A 294 -20.82 3.03 -6.19
C THR A 294 -19.40 2.48 -6.18
N PHE A 295 -19.21 1.24 -5.74
CA PHE A 295 -17.91 0.57 -5.82
C PHE A 295 -17.41 0.50 -7.28
N THR A 296 -18.28 0.04 -8.19
CA THR A 296 -17.93 -0.08 -9.61
C THR A 296 -17.61 1.27 -10.25
N ALA A 297 -18.40 2.30 -9.94
CA ALA A 297 -18.14 3.67 -10.36
C ALA A 297 -16.77 4.17 -9.84
N GLY A 298 -16.42 3.86 -8.59
CA GLY A 298 -15.10 4.14 -8.03
C GLY A 298 -13.98 3.48 -8.83
N VAL A 299 -14.13 2.20 -9.21
CA VAL A 299 -13.16 1.51 -10.09
C VAL A 299 -13.04 2.22 -11.44
N GLU A 300 -14.14 2.53 -12.11
CA GLU A 300 -14.10 3.21 -13.42
C GLU A 300 -13.45 4.61 -13.34
N ILE A 301 -13.71 5.36 -12.27
CA ILE A 301 -13.04 6.66 -12.02
C ILE A 301 -11.53 6.45 -11.84
N ILE A 302 -11.10 5.43 -11.08
CA ILE A 302 -9.68 5.07 -10.95
C ILE A 302 -9.09 4.78 -12.33
N LEU A 303 -9.74 3.93 -13.14
CA LEU A 303 -9.25 3.56 -14.47
C LEU A 303 -9.11 4.78 -15.38
N ALA A 304 -10.09 5.70 -15.36
CA ALA A 304 -10.04 6.95 -16.11
C ALA A 304 -8.89 7.86 -15.65
N GLY A 305 -8.71 8.03 -14.34
CA GLY A 305 -7.61 8.81 -13.77
C GLY A 305 -6.23 8.26 -14.16
N VAL A 306 -6.04 6.95 -14.05
CA VAL A 306 -4.78 6.28 -14.42
C VAL A 306 -4.45 6.49 -15.90
N ARG A 307 -5.42 6.26 -16.79
CA ARG A 307 -5.23 6.44 -18.24
C ARG A 307 -4.83 7.87 -18.57
N LEU A 308 -5.41 8.86 -17.89
CA LEU A 308 -5.11 10.27 -18.11
C LEU A 308 -3.67 10.62 -17.73
N PHE A 309 -3.21 10.22 -16.53
CA PHE A 309 -1.89 10.64 -16.07
C PHE A 309 -0.75 9.81 -16.67
N VAL A 310 -0.92 8.50 -16.89
CA VAL A 310 0.16 7.62 -17.41
C VAL A 310 0.63 8.07 -18.79
N GLY A 311 -0.30 8.49 -19.66
CA GLY A 311 0.03 8.95 -21.02
C GLY A 311 0.97 10.15 -21.06
N GLU A 312 0.90 11.03 -20.05
CA GLU A 312 1.79 12.20 -19.93
C GLU A 312 3.01 11.90 -19.05
N LEU A 313 2.84 11.10 -18.00
CA LEU A 313 3.91 10.79 -17.05
C LEU A 313 5.05 10.01 -17.69
N VAL A 314 4.77 8.95 -18.46
CA VAL A 314 5.80 8.10 -19.08
C VAL A 314 6.79 8.93 -19.91
N PRO A 315 6.36 9.72 -20.92
CA PRO A 315 7.29 10.48 -21.73
C PRO A 315 7.96 11.61 -20.95
N MET A 316 7.29 12.24 -19.99
CA MET A 316 7.88 13.36 -19.23
C MET A 316 8.92 12.86 -18.23
N TYR A 317 8.62 11.77 -17.52
CA TYR A 317 9.55 11.17 -16.58
C TYR A 317 10.78 10.59 -17.28
N LYS A 318 10.65 10.09 -18.52
CA LYS A 318 11.81 9.71 -19.33
C LYS A 318 12.81 10.86 -19.47
N GLY A 319 12.31 12.07 -19.79
CA GLY A 319 13.15 13.26 -19.87
C GLY A 319 13.84 13.63 -18.56
N PHE A 320 13.14 13.48 -17.43
CA PHE A 320 13.72 13.64 -16.10
C PHE A 320 14.84 12.62 -15.84
N SER A 321 14.53 11.33 -16.08
CA SER A 321 15.44 10.21 -15.89
C SER A 321 16.71 10.37 -16.73
N ASP A 322 16.60 10.71 -18.01
CA ASP A 322 17.75 10.78 -18.91
C ASP A 322 18.75 11.89 -18.56
N LYS A 323 18.33 12.99 -17.90
CA LYS A 323 19.22 14.12 -17.59
C LYS A 323 19.55 14.31 -16.12
N LEU A 324 18.64 14.00 -15.19
CA LEU A 324 18.81 14.30 -13.77
C LEU A 324 19.21 13.08 -12.96
N ILE A 325 18.45 11.98 -13.08
CA ILE A 325 18.73 10.72 -12.38
C ILE A 325 18.77 9.59 -13.40
N LYS A 326 19.94 9.39 -14.01
CA LYS A 326 20.12 8.47 -15.15
C LYS A 326 19.53 7.08 -14.90
N ASN A 327 18.60 6.68 -15.77
CA ASN A 327 17.89 5.40 -15.73
C ASN A 327 16.96 5.21 -14.52
N SER A 328 16.59 6.29 -13.82
CA SER A 328 15.58 6.24 -12.78
C SER A 328 14.21 5.85 -13.33
N LYS A 329 13.40 5.28 -12.45
CA LYS A 329 12.03 4.84 -12.69
C LYS A 329 11.11 5.50 -11.69
N ALA A 330 9.94 5.94 -12.14
CA ALA A 330 8.93 6.54 -11.27
C ALA A 330 8.14 5.43 -10.58
N ALA A 331 8.38 5.19 -9.30
CA ALA A 331 7.61 4.23 -8.52
C ALA A 331 6.33 4.92 -8.00
N VAL A 332 5.20 4.63 -8.64
CA VAL A 332 3.89 5.25 -8.36
C VAL A 332 2.92 4.23 -7.76
N ASP A 333 1.76 4.73 -7.35
CA ASP A 333 0.78 3.98 -6.58
C ASP A 333 0.23 2.74 -7.31
N CYS A 334 -0.20 1.74 -6.53
CA CYS A 334 -0.62 0.44 -6.99
C CYS A 334 -1.79 0.42 -8.00
N PRO A 335 -2.75 1.39 -8.02
CA PRO A 335 -3.81 1.37 -9.03
C PRO A 335 -3.31 1.62 -10.45
N VAL A 336 -2.06 2.06 -10.64
CA VAL A 336 -1.47 2.31 -11.96
C VAL A 336 -1.56 1.08 -12.88
N VAL A 337 -1.61 -0.14 -12.33
CA VAL A 337 -1.70 -1.38 -13.11
C VAL A 337 -3.14 -1.81 -13.41
N PHE A 338 -4.15 -1.21 -12.78
CA PHE A 338 -5.54 -1.65 -12.90
C PHE A 338 -6.09 -1.59 -14.33
N PRO A 339 -5.79 -0.56 -15.15
CA PRO A 339 -6.27 -0.51 -16.53
C PRO A 339 -5.74 -1.62 -17.44
N TYR A 340 -4.66 -2.30 -17.06
CA TYR A 340 -3.99 -3.31 -17.88
C TYR A 340 -4.61 -4.70 -17.71
N ALA A 341 -5.26 -4.99 -16.58
CA ALA A 341 -6.03 -6.21 -16.40
C ALA A 341 -7.21 -6.01 -15.40
N PRO A 342 -8.27 -5.28 -15.81
CA PRO A 342 -9.40 -4.97 -14.93
C PRO A 342 -10.14 -6.20 -14.39
N ASN A 343 -10.23 -7.31 -15.14
CA ASN A 343 -10.87 -8.52 -14.60
C ASN A 343 -9.98 -9.14 -13.51
N ALA A 344 -8.65 -9.11 -13.68
CA ALA A 344 -7.70 -9.59 -12.67
C ALA A 344 -7.77 -8.79 -11.36
N VAL A 345 -8.07 -7.49 -11.41
CA VAL A 345 -8.28 -6.63 -10.23
C VAL A 345 -9.39 -7.21 -9.34
N ILE A 346 -10.54 -7.54 -9.92
CA ILE A 346 -11.68 -8.04 -9.15
C ILE A 346 -11.46 -9.48 -8.67
N ILE A 347 -10.95 -10.35 -9.54
CA ILE A 347 -10.63 -11.73 -9.17
C ILE A 347 -9.62 -11.75 -8.01
N GLY A 348 -8.60 -10.90 -8.09
CA GLY A 348 -7.58 -10.79 -7.05
C GLY A 348 -8.12 -10.24 -5.74
N PHE A 349 -9.00 -9.22 -5.78
CA PHE A 349 -9.70 -8.72 -4.59
C PHE A 349 -10.49 -9.84 -3.89
N ILE A 350 -11.35 -10.54 -4.62
CA ILE A 350 -12.21 -11.60 -4.05
C ILE A 350 -11.36 -12.74 -3.49
N SER A 351 -10.34 -13.15 -4.24
CA SER A 351 -9.46 -14.23 -3.80
C SER A 351 -8.66 -13.85 -2.54
N SER A 352 -8.15 -12.63 -2.48
CA SER A 352 -7.47 -12.09 -1.30
C SER A 352 -8.43 -12.00 -0.11
N PHE A 353 -9.63 -11.44 -0.28
CA PHE A 353 -10.62 -11.33 0.79
C PHE A 353 -11.08 -12.69 1.30
N PHE A 354 -11.34 -13.63 0.39
CA PHE A 354 -11.70 -15.01 0.77
C PHE A 354 -10.58 -15.68 1.58
N SER A 355 -9.32 -15.48 1.18
CA SER A 355 -8.19 -15.94 2.00
C SER A 355 -8.14 -15.24 3.36
N GLY A 356 -8.52 -13.96 3.45
CA GLY A 356 -8.65 -13.23 4.71
C GLY A 356 -9.72 -13.80 5.64
N ILE A 357 -10.84 -14.28 5.09
CA ILE A 357 -11.85 -15.04 5.85
C ILE A 357 -11.26 -16.34 6.38
N ILE A 358 -10.54 -17.10 5.54
CA ILE A 358 -9.87 -18.33 5.98
C ILE A 358 -8.84 -18.03 7.07
N GLY A 359 -8.00 -17.01 6.85
CA GLY A 359 -7.02 -16.51 7.81
C GLY A 359 -7.68 -16.13 9.14
N MET A 360 -8.82 -15.43 9.09
CA MET A 360 -9.61 -15.10 10.28
C MET A 360 -10.02 -16.36 11.05
N PHE A 361 -10.59 -17.38 10.39
CA PHE A 361 -10.94 -18.64 11.06
C PHE A 361 -9.72 -19.34 11.66
N ILE A 362 -8.58 -19.30 10.97
CA ILE A 362 -7.31 -19.81 11.51
C ILE A 362 -6.94 -19.02 12.77
N THR A 363 -6.98 -17.69 12.75
CA THR A 363 -6.66 -16.87 13.93
C THR A 363 -7.64 -17.07 15.09
N ILE A 364 -8.93 -17.29 14.82
CA ILE A 364 -9.91 -17.67 15.86
C ILE A 364 -9.52 -19.01 16.49
N GLY A 365 -9.17 -20.02 15.69
CA GLY A 365 -8.73 -21.32 16.18
C GLY A 365 -7.46 -21.24 17.01
N LEU A 366 -6.45 -20.52 16.52
CA LEU A 366 -5.19 -20.28 17.23
C LEU A 366 -5.39 -19.47 18.52
N GLY A 367 -6.29 -18.48 18.51
CA GLY A 367 -6.64 -17.69 19.68
C GLY A 367 -7.33 -18.52 20.77
N LYS A 368 -8.24 -19.42 20.39
CA LYS A 368 -8.86 -20.39 21.32
C LYS A 368 -7.84 -21.35 21.93
N ALA A 369 -6.79 -21.69 21.20
CA ALA A 369 -5.66 -22.49 21.68
C ALA A 369 -4.60 -21.65 22.45
N SER A 370 -4.85 -20.36 22.69
CA SER A 370 -3.93 -19.42 23.33
C SER A 370 -2.55 -19.31 22.65
N LEU A 371 -2.47 -19.61 21.34
CA LEU A 371 -1.23 -19.56 20.56
C LEU A 371 -0.95 -18.17 19.99
N ILE A 372 -1.99 -17.34 19.82
CA ILE A 372 -1.85 -15.97 19.35
C ILE A 372 -2.72 -15.01 20.20
N PRO A 373 -2.30 -13.74 20.36
CA PRO A 373 -2.96 -12.79 21.25
C PRO A 373 -4.15 -12.06 20.62
N ALA A 374 -4.36 -12.19 19.30
CA ALA A 374 -5.39 -11.43 18.59
C ALA A 374 -6.05 -12.24 17.47
N VAL A 375 -7.37 -12.09 17.37
CA VAL A 375 -8.15 -12.47 16.19
C VAL A 375 -8.04 -11.35 15.16
N VAL A 376 -7.75 -11.70 13.91
CA VAL A 376 -7.61 -10.72 12.83
C VAL A 376 -8.80 -10.86 11.88
N LEU A 377 -9.54 -9.78 11.73
CA LEU A 377 -10.66 -9.69 10.80
C LEU A 377 -10.15 -9.23 9.42
N PRO A 378 -10.76 -9.66 8.32
CA PRO A 378 -10.33 -9.24 6.99
C PRO A 378 -10.62 -7.75 6.77
N GLY A 379 -9.58 -6.96 6.51
CA GLY A 379 -9.69 -5.55 6.15
C GLY A 379 -9.99 -5.36 4.66
N LEU A 380 -11.13 -4.77 4.31
CA LEU A 380 -11.54 -4.67 2.90
C LEU A 380 -10.61 -3.80 2.05
N VAL A 381 -10.14 -2.68 2.59
CA VAL A 381 -9.25 -1.75 1.89
C VAL A 381 -7.94 -2.44 1.48
N PRO A 382 -7.15 -3.06 2.39
CA PRO A 382 -5.94 -3.76 1.99
C PRO A 382 -6.24 -4.98 1.09
N HIS A 383 -7.29 -5.77 1.38
CA HIS A 383 -7.65 -6.90 0.50
C HIS A 383 -8.03 -6.44 -0.91
N PHE A 384 -8.67 -5.28 -1.06
CA PHE A 384 -8.95 -4.70 -2.37
C PHE A 384 -7.66 -4.24 -3.04
N PHE A 385 -6.94 -3.25 -2.50
CA PHE A 385 -5.80 -2.67 -3.20
C PHE A 385 -4.66 -3.68 -3.40
N LEU A 386 -4.27 -4.40 -2.35
CA LEU A 386 -3.18 -5.38 -2.46
C LEU A 386 -3.61 -6.64 -3.19
N GLY A 387 -4.84 -7.11 -2.96
CA GLY A 387 -5.37 -8.29 -3.66
C GLY A 387 -5.55 -8.03 -5.15
N ALA A 388 -6.10 -6.87 -5.51
CA ALA A 388 -6.26 -6.47 -6.91
C ALA A 388 -4.93 -6.33 -7.63
N THR A 389 -3.96 -5.60 -7.06
CA THR A 389 -2.63 -5.47 -7.66
C THR A 389 -1.95 -6.82 -7.76
N SER A 390 -2.00 -7.65 -6.70
CA SER A 390 -1.49 -9.02 -6.76
C SER A 390 -2.17 -9.82 -7.87
N GLY A 391 -3.46 -9.60 -8.13
CA GLY A 391 -4.21 -10.28 -9.18
C GLY A 391 -3.65 -9.96 -10.56
N VAL A 392 -3.39 -8.68 -10.82
CA VAL A 392 -2.76 -8.22 -12.07
C VAL A 392 -1.35 -8.82 -12.23
N PHE A 393 -0.54 -8.82 -11.16
CA PHE A 393 0.80 -9.39 -11.18
C PHE A 393 0.83 -10.90 -11.37
N GLY A 394 -0.10 -11.63 -10.76
CA GLY A 394 -0.24 -13.07 -10.96
C GLY A 394 -0.76 -13.41 -12.36
N ASN A 395 -1.68 -12.60 -12.88
CA ASN A 395 -2.28 -12.80 -14.20
C ASN A 395 -1.27 -12.71 -15.35
N VAL A 396 -0.28 -11.80 -15.27
CA VAL A 396 0.63 -11.50 -16.39
C VAL A 396 1.41 -12.73 -16.91
N LYS A 397 1.65 -13.72 -16.05
CA LYS A 397 2.26 -15.02 -16.41
C LYS A 397 1.35 -16.21 -16.09
N GLY A 398 0.62 -16.17 -14.98
CA GLY A 398 -0.19 -17.27 -14.47
C GLY A 398 -1.66 -17.24 -14.89
N GLY A 399 -2.09 -16.22 -15.64
CA GLY A 399 -3.48 -16.07 -16.09
C GLY A 399 -4.49 -16.13 -14.95
N ILE A 400 -5.63 -16.76 -15.19
CA ILE A 400 -6.71 -16.95 -14.20
C ILE A 400 -6.18 -17.57 -12.89
N TRP A 401 -5.34 -18.61 -12.98
CA TRP A 401 -4.82 -19.28 -11.78
C TRP A 401 -3.81 -18.42 -11.02
N GLY A 402 -2.97 -17.66 -11.72
CA GLY A 402 -2.09 -16.69 -11.08
C GLY A 402 -2.87 -15.57 -10.39
N ALA A 403 -3.94 -15.08 -11.03
CA ALA A 403 -4.84 -14.07 -10.48
C ALA A 403 -5.64 -14.54 -9.25
N ILE A 404 -5.72 -15.86 -9.01
CA ILE A 404 -6.37 -16.44 -7.83
C ILE A 404 -5.31 -16.78 -6.78
N ILE A 405 -4.35 -17.65 -7.10
CA ILE A 405 -3.43 -18.22 -6.10
C ILE A 405 -2.48 -17.15 -5.52
N GLY A 406 -2.01 -16.22 -6.36
CA GLY A 406 -1.14 -15.13 -5.92
C GLY A 406 -1.81 -14.24 -4.86
N PRO A 407 -2.97 -13.63 -5.17
CA PRO A 407 -3.74 -12.84 -4.20
C PRO A 407 -4.21 -13.64 -3.00
N PHE A 408 -4.55 -14.91 -3.15
CA PHE A 408 -4.91 -15.78 -2.02
C PHE A 408 -3.76 -15.89 -1.01
N ILE A 409 -2.53 -16.13 -1.46
CA ILE A 409 -1.35 -16.18 -0.58
C ILE A 409 -1.08 -14.79 0.00
N GLY A 410 -1.18 -13.74 -0.81
CA GLY A 410 -1.04 -12.36 -0.35
C GLY A 410 -2.04 -11.99 0.75
N GLY A 411 -3.30 -12.40 0.62
CA GLY A 411 -4.34 -12.12 1.60
C GLY A 411 -4.15 -12.88 2.92
N LEU A 412 -3.60 -14.10 2.90
CA LEU A 412 -3.16 -14.76 4.13
C LEU A 412 -2.05 -13.97 4.82
N ILE A 413 -1.06 -13.48 4.06
CA ILE A 413 0.01 -12.64 4.64
C ILE A 413 -0.59 -11.38 5.27
N ILE A 414 -1.57 -10.75 4.62
CA ILE A 414 -2.27 -9.57 5.17
C ILE A 414 -2.90 -9.89 6.53
N THR A 415 -3.47 -11.08 6.71
CA THR A 415 -4.04 -11.50 8.00
C THR A 415 -3.00 -11.73 9.08
N PHE A 416 -1.83 -12.31 8.74
CA PHE A 416 -0.85 -12.69 9.76
C PHE A 416 0.12 -11.56 10.15
N ILE A 417 0.29 -10.52 9.33
CA ILE A 417 1.16 -9.39 9.68
C ILE A 417 0.75 -8.69 10.98
N PRO A 418 -0.54 -8.33 11.21
CA PRO A 418 -1.00 -7.80 12.48
C PRO A 418 -0.64 -8.68 13.69
N VAL A 419 -0.71 -10.01 13.54
CA VAL A 419 -0.42 -10.95 14.63
C VAL A 419 1.02 -10.78 15.13
N PHE A 420 1.98 -10.69 14.22
CA PHE A 420 3.39 -10.49 14.59
C PHE A 420 3.64 -9.08 15.15
N PHE A 421 2.94 -8.05 14.67
CA PHE A 421 3.00 -6.71 15.27
C PHE A 421 2.53 -6.72 16.73
N VAL A 422 1.45 -7.45 17.04
CA VAL A 422 0.94 -7.60 18.40
C VAL A 422 1.92 -8.40 19.26
N LEU A 423 2.42 -9.55 18.77
CA LEU A 423 3.40 -10.37 19.49
C LEU A 423 4.70 -9.60 19.79
N GLY A 424 5.16 -8.75 18.87
CA GLY A 424 6.33 -7.91 19.05
C GLY A 424 6.11 -6.66 19.91
N ASN A 425 4.88 -6.39 20.37
CA ASN A 425 4.49 -5.12 21.01
C ASN A 425 4.74 -3.87 20.14
N TRP A 426 4.76 -4.03 18.81
CA TRP A 426 5.05 -2.96 17.84
C TRP A 426 3.80 -2.22 17.34
N ALA A 427 2.62 -2.68 17.75
CA ALA A 427 1.35 -1.97 17.59
C ALA A 427 0.72 -1.73 18.97
N PRO A 428 -0.06 -0.65 19.18
CA PRO A 428 -0.73 -0.39 20.44
C PRO A 428 -1.71 -1.50 20.80
N THR A 429 -1.62 -1.98 22.03
CA THR A 429 -2.57 -2.91 22.63
C THR A 429 -2.89 -2.43 24.04
N ASN A 430 -4.00 -2.89 24.62
CA ASN A 430 -4.43 -2.47 25.95
C ASN A 430 -3.41 -2.77 27.07
N SER A 431 -2.39 -3.59 26.80
CA SER A 431 -1.43 -4.07 27.81
C SER A 431 0.02 -3.64 27.56
N ASN A 432 0.30 -2.86 26.51
CA ASN A 432 1.68 -2.49 26.16
C ASN A 432 1.97 -1.00 26.26
N ALA A 433 3.25 -0.64 26.16
CA ALA A 433 3.72 0.73 26.33
C ALA A 433 3.05 1.72 25.35
N LEU A 434 2.80 1.30 24.11
CA LEU A 434 2.10 2.12 23.13
C LEU A 434 0.64 2.35 23.51
N GLY A 435 -0.07 1.34 24.02
CA GLY A 435 -1.44 1.50 24.51
C GLY A 435 -1.53 2.39 25.76
N ALA A 436 -0.61 2.21 26.71
CA ALA A 436 -0.54 3.05 27.91
C ALA A 436 -0.26 4.53 27.59
N LEU A 437 0.42 4.83 26.48
CA LEU A 437 0.57 6.21 25.99
C LEU A 437 -0.74 6.79 25.48
N ILE A 438 -1.57 5.97 24.82
CA ILE A 438 -2.86 6.39 24.28
C ILE A 438 -3.87 6.63 25.40
N GLU A 439 -3.89 5.78 26.43
CA GLU A 439 -4.77 6.00 27.60
C GLU A 439 -4.47 7.34 28.30
N LYS A 440 -3.18 7.72 28.37
CA LYS A 440 -2.75 8.98 28.99
C LYS A 440 -3.15 10.23 28.21
N THR A 441 -3.44 10.13 26.92
CA THR A 441 -3.84 11.28 26.11
C THR A 441 -5.34 11.60 26.18
N ASN A 442 -6.12 10.86 26.99
CA ASN A 442 -7.58 11.03 27.18
C ASN A 442 -8.43 10.95 25.90
N ASP A 443 -7.83 10.61 24.76
CA ASP A 443 -8.55 10.21 23.56
C ASP A 443 -8.92 8.74 23.71
N LEU A 444 -10.12 8.48 24.26
CA LEU A 444 -10.77 7.17 24.39
C LEU A 444 -11.12 6.54 23.02
N ASN A 445 -10.22 6.62 22.05
CA ASN A 445 -10.35 5.99 20.77
C ASN A 445 -10.04 4.49 20.91
N THR A 446 -11.05 3.74 21.36
CA THR A 446 -11.17 2.26 21.20
C THR A 446 -10.93 1.81 19.74
N SER A 447 -10.93 2.73 18.78
CA SER A 447 -10.55 2.51 17.39
C SER A 447 -9.05 2.23 17.19
N VAL A 448 -8.12 2.79 17.98
CA VAL A 448 -6.67 2.62 17.70
C VAL A 448 -6.22 1.19 18.00
N THR A 449 -6.66 0.61 19.11
CA THR A 449 -6.26 -0.75 19.53
C THR A 449 -7.00 -1.87 18.78
N SER A 450 -8.07 -1.53 18.04
CA SER A 450 -8.77 -2.43 17.13
C SER A 450 -8.28 -2.33 15.68
N LEU A 451 -7.30 -1.48 15.39
CA LEU A 451 -6.68 -1.29 14.07
C LEU A 451 -5.22 -1.74 14.07
N ASN A 452 -4.70 -2.13 12.90
CA ASN A 452 -3.29 -2.47 12.75
C ASN A 452 -2.80 -2.32 11.30
N TRP A 453 -1.49 -2.47 11.10
CA TRP A 453 -0.83 -2.54 9.80
C TRP A 453 -1.10 -3.88 9.12
N GLY A 454 -1.51 -3.86 7.86
CA GLY A 454 -1.96 -5.06 7.14
C GLY A 454 -1.12 -5.47 5.94
N ASP A 455 -0.34 -4.56 5.37
CA ASP A 455 0.28 -4.81 4.07
C ASP A 455 1.58 -5.61 4.16
N THR A 456 1.89 -6.36 3.09
CA THR A 456 3.05 -7.28 3.03
C THR A 456 4.37 -6.61 3.35
N ASP A 457 4.53 -5.34 3.03
CA ASP A 457 5.83 -4.69 3.16
C ASP A 457 6.04 -4.06 4.54
N TYR A 458 5.05 -4.06 5.43
CA TYR A 458 5.27 -3.68 6.83
C TYR A 458 6.18 -4.66 7.58
N LEU A 459 6.51 -5.82 6.99
CA LEU A 459 7.60 -6.69 7.43
C LEU A 459 8.93 -5.94 7.60
N ILE A 460 9.15 -4.81 6.89
CA ILE A 460 10.34 -3.97 7.12
C ILE A 460 10.44 -3.47 8.56
N GLY A 461 9.31 -3.28 9.25
CA GLY A 461 9.26 -2.90 10.65
C GLY A 461 9.79 -3.99 11.59
N TYR A 462 9.74 -5.25 11.18
CA TYR A 462 10.21 -6.36 12.01
C TYR A 462 11.73 -6.35 12.16
N ILE A 463 12.47 -5.80 11.18
CA ILE A 463 13.93 -5.72 11.25
C ILE A 463 14.38 -4.93 12.50
N PRO A 464 14.05 -3.64 12.65
CA PRO A 464 14.41 -2.92 13.86
C PRO A 464 13.68 -3.45 15.09
N GLY A 465 12.45 -3.92 14.94
CA GLY A 465 11.68 -4.49 16.05
C GLY A 465 12.37 -5.69 16.71
N LEU A 466 12.85 -6.64 15.90
CA LEU A 466 13.56 -7.84 16.37
C LEU A 466 14.94 -7.49 16.92
N LEU A 467 15.69 -6.61 16.26
CA LEU A 467 16.99 -6.15 16.77
C LEU A 467 16.84 -5.43 18.12
N GLY A 468 15.72 -4.73 18.31
CA GLY A 468 15.35 -4.08 19.57
C GLY A 468 15.14 -5.02 20.75
N LEU A 469 14.91 -6.32 20.51
CA LEU A 469 14.77 -7.32 21.59
C LEU A 469 16.09 -7.59 22.32
N ILE A 470 17.24 -7.17 21.76
CA ILE A 470 18.55 -7.33 22.41
C ILE A 470 18.63 -6.38 23.62
N PRO A 471 18.76 -6.90 24.86
CA PRO A 471 18.74 -6.06 26.05
C PRO A 471 19.83 -4.98 26.03
N LYS A 472 19.46 -3.73 26.34
CA LYS A 472 20.33 -2.54 26.46
C LYS A 472 21.05 -2.08 25.18
N ALA A 473 21.36 -2.99 24.25
CA ALA A 473 22.10 -2.70 23.02
C ALA A 473 21.21 -2.63 21.77
N GLY A 474 20.01 -3.21 21.78
CA GLY A 474 19.19 -3.43 20.59
C GLY A 474 18.93 -2.19 19.74
N LYS A 475 18.64 -1.04 20.35
CA LYS A 475 18.44 0.23 19.63
C LYS A 475 19.69 0.71 18.89
N TYR A 476 20.88 0.51 19.46
CA TYR A 476 22.15 0.87 18.83
C TYR A 476 22.56 -0.13 17.74
N VAL A 477 22.26 -1.42 17.95
CA VAL A 477 22.46 -2.46 16.93
C VAL A 477 21.56 -2.19 15.73
N ALA A 478 20.28 -1.85 15.95
CA ALA A 478 19.35 -1.47 14.89
C ALA A 478 19.88 -0.28 14.07
N PHE A 479 20.34 0.79 14.75
CA PHE A 479 20.99 1.92 14.10
C PHE A 479 22.20 1.48 13.26
N GLY A 480 23.15 0.75 13.85
CA GLY A 480 24.38 0.34 13.18
C GLY A 480 24.13 -0.51 11.94
N VAL A 481 23.28 -1.53 12.05
CA VAL A 481 22.95 -2.46 10.96
C VAL A 481 22.26 -1.74 9.79
N ILE A 482 21.27 -0.89 10.10
CA ILE A 482 20.49 -0.21 9.06
C ILE A 482 21.32 0.85 8.34
N ILE A 483 22.10 1.65 9.08
CA ILE A 483 22.99 2.64 8.47
C ILE A 483 24.08 1.97 7.63
N ALA A 484 24.67 0.88 8.12
CA ALA A 484 25.62 0.09 7.34
C ALA A 484 24.98 -0.44 6.05
N GLY A 485 23.72 -0.93 6.11
CA GLY A 485 22.97 -1.37 4.94
C GLY A 485 22.74 -0.25 3.92
N TYR A 486 22.39 0.96 4.38
CA TYR A 486 22.23 2.12 3.51
C TYR A 486 23.54 2.50 2.81
N LEU A 487 24.63 2.60 3.59
CA LEU A 487 25.96 2.91 3.05
C LEU A 487 26.48 1.81 2.10
N ALA A 488 26.16 0.53 2.37
CA ALA A 488 26.49 -0.58 1.49
C ALA A 488 25.82 -0.42 0.10
N LEU A 489 24.57 0.04 0.04
CA LEU A 489 23.91 0.30 -1.24
C LEU A 489 24.49 1.49 -2.00
N VAL A 490 24.88 2.55 -1.28
CA VAL A 490 25.58 3.71 -1.87
C VAL A 490 26.92 3.26 -2.45
N THR A 491 27.74 2.58 -1.65
CA THR A 491 29.09 2.14 -2.04
C THR A 491 29.06 1.12 -3.18
N ASP A 492 28.18 0.12 -3.16
CA ASP A 492 27.99 -0.83 -4.26
C ASP A 492 27.69 -0.12 -5.59
N GLY A 493 26.82 0.88 -5.56
CA GLY A 493 26.47 1.64 -6.76
C GLY A 493 27.63 2.49 -7.30
N LEU A 494 28.37 3.16 -6.42
CA LEU A 494 29.55 3.95 -6.78
C LEU A 494 30.67 3.07 -7.37
N ILE A 495 30.93 1.91 -6.76
CA ILE A 495 31.90 0.92 -7.27
C ILE A 495 31.47 0.46 -8.67
N LYS A 496 30.18 0.12 -8.84
CA LYS A 496 29.66 -0.30 -10.15
C LYS A 496 29.83 0.78 -11.21
N GLN A 497 29.52 2.05 -10.90
CA GLN A 497 29.70 3.17 -11.84
C GLN A 497 31.17 3.31 -12.24
N PHE A 498 32.09 3.29 -11.26
CA PHE A 498 33.53 3.41 -11.50
C PHE A 498 34.07 2.27 -12.38
N VAL A 499 33.70 1.02 -12.10
CA VAL A 499 34.11 -0.16 -12.89
C VAL A 499 33.54 -0.10 -14.32
N PHE A 500 32.30 0.32 -14.48
CA PHE A 500 31.65 0.40 -15.79
C PHE A 500 32.26 1.51 -16.66
N ASP A 501 32.52 2.67 -16.07
CA ASP A 501 33.16 3.79 -16.75
C ASP A 501 34.61 3.47 -17.14
N LYS A 502 35.35 2.73 -16.30
CA LYS A 502 36.68 2.22 -16.64
C LYS A 502 36.64 1.28 -17.84
N ARG A 503 35.78 0.25 -17.81
CA ARG A 503 35.60 -0.69 -18.94
C ARG A 503 35.17 -0.01 -20.24
N LYS A 504 34.35 1.05 -20.14
CA LYS A 504 33.92 1.83 -21.32
C LYS A 504 35.08 2.64 -21.90
N LYS A 505 35.92 3.24 -21.05
CA LYS A 505 37.16 3.92 -21.48
C LYS A 505 38.14 2.95 -22.13
N ASP A 506 38.37 1.79 -21.54
CA ASP A 506 39.29 0.78 -22.08
C ASP A 506 38.81 0.25 -23.44
N LYS A 507 37.50 0.09 -23.65
CA LYS A 507 36.93 -0.30 -24.95
C LYS A 507 37.03 0.80 -26.02
N LEU A 508 37.01 2.07 -25.63
CA LEU A 508 37.17 3.21 -26.55
C LEU A 508 38.64 3.52 -26.86
N GLN A 509 39.58 3.04 -26.05
CA GLN A 509 41.02 3.15 -26.32
C GLN A 509 41.55 1.99 -27.16
N ASN A 510 40.85 0.85 -27.17
CA ASN A 510 41.21 -0.36 -27.93
C ASN A 510 40.38 -0.54 -29.22
N ALA A 511 39.55 0.44 -29.58
CA ALA A 511 38.78 0.52 -30.82
C ALA A 511 39.17 1.80 -31.55
#